data_AF-A0A2A4WL62-F1
#
_entry.id   AF-A0A2A4WL62-F1
#
_cell.length_a   1.000
_cell.length_b   1.000
_cell.length_c   1.000
_cell.angle_alpha   90.00
_cell.angle_beta   90.00
_cell.angle_gamma   90.00
#
_symmetry.space_group_name_H-M   'P 1'
#
loop_
_entity.id
_entity.type
_entity.pdbx_description
1 polymer ?
#
loop_
_entity_poly.entity_id
_entity_poly.type
_entity_poly.pdbx_seq_one_letter_code
_entity_poly.pdbx_strand_id
1 'polypeptide(L)'
;MPNTEEQRLDIIENCNILLNGILKPFNNTDNTPEGRMITQCRWLKEHAESHDLPLPVDRGKLGSLLYIYTNGELFTAAIPDKNVYAAEINMERIISLVKKGKLLMKPPYTPYALRSIDALIKLLEAVSRPLSQYEQGLIPDLQQLRQLLDEGKIEPPLGAYGPKYPNFIEVEDSIRDIPNGKDYFYTVSDLIFNGVRPDSWLTPEDADRETRNL
;
A
#
# COMPACT_ATOMS: atom_id res chain seq x y z
N MET A 1 0.34 10.91 16.56
CA MET A 1 -0.99 10.39 16.90
C MET A 1 -0.77 9.12 17.70
N PRO A 2 -1.54 8.84 18.77
CA PRO A 2 -1.44 7.53 19.40
C PRO A 2 -1.80 6.48 18.34
N ASN A 3 -1.04 5.39 18.27
CA ASN A 3 -1.32 4.28 17.38
C ASN A 3 -2.77 3.85 17.56
N THR A 4 -3.53 3.73 16.48
CA THR A 4 -4.88 3.19 16.62
C THR A 4 -4.77 1.70 16.95
N GLU A 5 -5.74 1.19 17.70
CA GLU A 5 -5.87 -0.25 17.95
C GLU A 5 -5.91 -1.04 16.63
N GLU A 6 -6.49 -0.45 15.59
CA GLU A 6 -6.49 -1.00 14.24
C GLU A 6 -5.08 -1.21 13.68
N GLN A 7 -4.21 -0.19 13.73
CA GLN A 7 -2.83 -0.32 13.23
C GLN A 7 -2.04 -1.39 13.97
N ARG A 8 -2.23 -1.47 15.29
CA ARG A 8 -1.60 -2.47 16.14
C ARG A 8 -2.01 -3.88 15.72
N LEU A 9 -3.31 -4.11 15.54
CA LEU A 9 -3.85 -5.39 15.09
C LEU A 9 -3.38 -5.74 13.67
N ASP A 10 -3.35 -4.77 12.76
CA ASP A 10 -2.88 -4.97 11.38
C ASP A 10 -1.39 -5.35 11.35
N ILE A 11 -0.55 -4.76 12.21
CA ILE A 11 0.87 -5.15 12.34
C ILE A 11 0.98 -6.61 12.78
N ILE A 12 0.23 -7.00 13.80
CA ILE A 12 0.25 -8.37 14.34
C ILE A 12 -0.23 -9.36 13.28
N GLU A 13 -1.31 -9.06 12.57
CA GLU A 13 -1.87 -9.91 11.53
C GLU A 13 -0.86 -10.14 10.40
N ASN A 14 -0.29 -9.07 9.82
CA ASN A 14 0.67 -9.18 8.73
C ASN A 14 1.96 -9.89 9.18
N CYS A 15 2.43 -9.65 10.42
CA CYS A 15 3.55 -10.41 10.99
C CYS A 15 3.23 -11.90 11.13
N ASN A 16 2.02 -12.25 11.56
CA ASN A 16 1.59 -13.65 11.68
C ASN A 16 1.48 -14.35 10.32
N ILE A 17 1.00 -13.66 9.29
CA ILE A 17 0.95 -14.20 7.91
C ILE A 17 2.36 -14.55 7.43
N LEU A 18 3.31 -13.63 7.62
CA LEU A 18 4.71 -13.88 7.25
C LEU A 18 5.32 -15.02 8.09
N LEU A 19 5.23 -14.95 9.42
CA LEU A 19 5.87 -15.91 10.33
C LEU A 19 5.31 -17.33 10.21
N ASN A 20 3.99 -17.47 10.08
CA ASN A 20 3.32 -18.78 10.06
C ASN A 20 3.08 -19.33 8.65
N GLY A 21 3.24 -18.49 7.62
CA GLY A 21 3.13 -18.86 6.23
C GLY A 21 4.49 -18.90 5.55
N ILE A 22 4.88 -17.76 4.97
CA ILE A 22 6.02 -17.65 4.06
C ILE A 22 7.35 -17.99 4.74
N LEU A 23 7.57 -17.50 5.96
CA LEU A 23 8.84 -17.64 6.67
C LEU A 23 8.92 -18.93 7.51
N LYS A 24 7.81 -19.65 7.69
CA LYS A 24 7.72 -20.87 8.51
C LYS A 24 8.76 -21.95 8.16
N PRO A 25 9.11 -22.20 6.88
CA PRO A 25 10.09 -23.23 6.53
C PRO A 25 11.54 -22.88 6.90
N PHE A 26 11.85 -21.63 7.22
CA PHE A 26 13.22 -21.17 7.43
C PHE A 26 13.62 -21.21 8.90
N ASN A 27 14.93 -21.39 9.12
CA ASN A 27 15.49 -21.36 10.46
C ASN A 27 15.59 -19.93 10.99
N ASN A 28 15.32 -19.75 12.28
CA ASN A 28 15.48 -18.48 12.96
C ASN A 28 16.97 -18.23 13.26
N THR A 29 17.69 -17.61 12.31
CA THR A 29 19.12 -17.25 12.45
C THR A 29 19.41 -15.90 11.79
N ASP A 30 20.27 -15.07 12.39
CA ASP A 30 20.60 -13.75 11.80
C ASP A 30 21.56 -13.82 10.60
N ASN A 31 21.99 -15.03 10.24
CA ASN A 31 22.94 -15.29 9.15
C ASN A 31 22.28 -15.31 7.77
N THR A 32 20.95 -15.40 7.68
CA THR A 32 20.23 -15.40 6.40
C THR A 32 19.21 -14.25 6.33
N PRO A 33 18.83 -13.78 5.13
CA PRO A 33 17.78 -12.80 4.96
C PRO A 33 16.46 -13.22 5.63
N GLU A 34 16.05 -14.49 5.48
CA GLU A 34 14.79 -14.99 6.03
C GLU A 34 14.82 -15.01 7.56
N GLY A 35 15.91 -15.48 8.17
CA GLY A 35 16.03 -15.50 9.61
C GLY A 35 16.11 -14.08 10.21
N ARG A 36 16.79 -13.13 9.55
CA ARG A 36 16.73 -11.69 9.92
C ARG A 36 15.31 -11.12 9.82
N MET A 37 14.53 -11.54 8.81
CA MET A 37 13.14 -11.14 8.65
C MET A 37 12.23 -11.76 9.73
N ILE A 38 12.47 -13.02 10.11
CA ILE A 38 11.79 -13.67 11.25
C ILE A 38 12.05 -12.88 12.53
N THR A 39 13.31 -12.53 12.82
CA THR A 39 13.67 -11.71 13.99
C THR A 39 12.93 -10.37 13.98
N GLN A 40 12.92 -9.67 12.84
CA GLN A 40 12.25 -8.39 12.69
C GLN A 40 10.72 -8.49 12.87
N CYS A 41 10.08 -9.51 12.29
CA CYS A 41 8.63 -9.72 12.42
C CYS A 41 8.24 -10.09 13.85
N ARG A 42 9.05 -10.90 14.54
CA ARG A 42 8.82 -11.23 15.96
C ARG A 42 8.96 -10.00 16.84
N TRP A 43 10.00 -9.19 16.63
CA TRP A 43 10.20 -7.96 17.38
C TRP A 43 9.01 -7.01 17.21
N LEU A 44 8.56 -6.77 15.96
CA LEU A 44 7.39 -5.92 15.68
C LEU A 44 6.12 -6.46 16.33
N LYS A 45 5.88 -7.77 16.22
CA LYS A 45 4.71 -8.43 16.82
C LYS A 45 4.71 -8.31 18.34
N GLU A 46 5.82 -8.64 18.99
CA GLU A 46 5.96 -8.57 20.46
C GLU A 46 5.68 -7.17 20.98
N HIS A 47 6.24 -6.15 20.33
CA HIS A 47 6.06 -4.75 20.73
C HIS A 47 4.65 -4.22 20.43
N ALA A 48 4.02 -4.71 19.36
CA ALA A 48 2.61 -4.43 19.07
C ALA A 48 1.67 -5.13 20.06
N GLU A 49 1.99 -6.33 20.53
CA GLU A 49 1.22 -7.06 21.55
C GLU A 49 1.34 -6.40 22.93
N SER A 50 2.52 -5.89 23.30
CA SER A 50 2.77 -5.18 24.57
C SER A 50 2.32 -3.71 24.56
N HIS A 51 1.78 -3.21 23.44
CA HIS A 51 1.34 -1.81 23.28
C HIS A 51 2.49 -0.79 23.43
N ASP A 52 3.74 -1.20 23.20
CA ASP A 52 4.93 -0.36 23.38
C ASP A 52 5.63 0.02 22.06
N LEU A 53 5.10 -0.40 20.91
CA LEU A 53 5.65 -0.08 19.59
C LEU A 53 5.30 1.35 19.19
N PRO A 54 6.20 2.35 19.20
CA PRO A 54 5.84 3.70 18.74
C PRO A 54 5.66 3.72 17.21
N LEU A 55 4.60 4.36 16.70
CA LEU A 55 4.44 4.62 15.27
C LEU A 55 4.61 6.13 14.95
N PRO A 56 5.35 6.49 13.89
CA PRO A 56 6.21 5.60 13.11
C PRO A 56 7.42 5.10 13.92
N VAL A 57 7.83 3.86 13.66
CA VAL A 57 9.00 3.22 14.25
C VAL A 57 10.27 3.88 13.72
N ASP A 58 11.23 4.12 14.62
CA ASP A 58 12.53 4.66 14.24
C ASP A 58 13.22 3.80 13.17
N ARG A 59 13.79 4.46 12.16
CA ARG A 59 14.39 3.78 11.00
C ARG A 59 15.52 2.82 11.40
N GLY A 60 16.27 3.13 12.44
CA GLY A 60 17.33 2.26 12.97
C GLY A 60 16.82 0.92 13.49
N LYS A 61 15.56 0.84 13.91
CA LYS A 61 14.89 -0.39 14.38
C LYS A 61 14.24 -1.21 13.26
N LEU A 62 14.24 -0.71 12.02
CA LEU A 62 13.66 -1.35 10.84
C LEU A 62 14.73 -1.83 9.84
N GLY A 63 15.99 -1.93 10.27
CA GLY A 63 17.13 -2.19 9.40
C GLY A 63 16.95 -3.43 8.53
N SER A 64 16.55 -4.56 9.13
CA SER A 64 16.30 -5.82 8.40
C SER A 64 15.13 -5.69 7.45
N LEU A 65 13.99 -5.15 7.89
CA LEU A 65 12.80 -4.96 7.04
C LEU A 65 13.14 -4.14 5.79
N LEU A 66 13.79 -3.00 5.98
CA LEU A 66 14.09 -2.08 4.89
C LEU A 66 15.16 -2.65 3.98
N TYR A 67 16.26 -3.18 4.52
CA TYR A 67 17.38 -3.69 3.74
C TYR A 67 16.98 -4.92 2.91
N ILE A 68 16.31 -5.89 3.52
CA ILE A 68 15.92 -7.15 2.87
C ILE A 68 14.87 -6.88 1.78
N TYR A 69 13.91 -5.99 2.04
CA TYR A 69 12.92 -5.58 1.05
C TYR A 69 13.55 -4.78 -0.09
N THR A 70 14.36 -3.74 0.18
CA THR A 70 14.93 -2.89 -0.88
C THR A 70 16.00 -3.59 -1.72
N ASN A 71 16.74 -4.55 -1.17
CA ASN A 71 17.75 -5.30 -1.91
C ASN A 71 17.19 -6.56 -2.58
N GLY A 72 15.92 -6.87 -2.36
CA GLY A 72 15.28 -8.09 -2.88
C GLY A 72 15.90 -9.39 -2.38
N GLU A 73 16.67 -9.36 -1.29
CA GLU A 73 17.44 -10.52 -0.80
C GLU A 73 16.56 -11.70 -0.38
N LEU A 74 15.30 -11.44 -0.01
CA LEU A 74 14.33 -12.48 0.31
C LEU A 74 13.85 -13.24 -0.94
N PHE A 75 13.99 -12.63 -2.12
CA PHE A 75 13.38 -13.08 -3.37
C PHE A 75 14.36 -13.75 -4.33
N THR A 76 15.65 -13.84 -3.98
CA THR A 76 16.72 -14.25 -4.90
C THR A 76 17.02 -15.74 -4.98
N ALA A 77 16.28 -16.63 -4.29
CA ALA A 77 16.28 -18.09 -4.52
C ALA A 77 15.40 -18.87 -3.51
N ALA A 78 15.05 -18.27 -2.37
CA ALA A 78 14.58 -19.01 -1.20
C ALA A 78 13.05 -19.16 -1.12
N ILE A 79 12.29 -18.17 -1.59
CA ILE A 79 10.82 -18.20 -1.62
C ILE A 79 10.35 -18.75 -2.97
N PRO A 80 9.46 -19.76 -3.02
CA PRO A 80 8.87 -20.22 -4.28
C PRO A 80 8.15 -19.05 -4.99
N ASP A 81 8.32 -18.90 -6.31
CA ASP A 81 7.75 -17.80 -7.11
C ASP A 81 6.27 -17.50 -6.80
N LYS A 82 5.46 -18.54 -6.59
CA LYS A 82 4.03 -18.41 -6.26
C LYS A 82 3.73 -17.66 -4.94
N ASN A 83 4.71 -17.57 -4.04
CA ASN A 83 4.60 -16.92 -2.74
C ASN A 83 5.32 -15.56 -2.68
N VAL A 84 6.12 -15.22 -3.69
CA VAL A 84 6.88 -13.95 -3.75
C VAL A 84 5.94 -12.76 -3.68
N TYR A 85 4.90 -12.75 -4.51
CA TYR A 85 3.91 -11.67 -4.54
C TYR A 85 3.18 -11.49 -3.20
N ALA A 86 2.78 -12.59 -2.56
CA ALA A 86 2.15 -12.53 -1.24
C ALA A 86 3.11 -12.00 -0.17
N ALA A 87 4.40 -12.34 -0.25
CA ALA A 87 5.41 -11.83 0.66
C ALA A 87 5.68 -10.33 0.46
N GLU A 88 5.77 -9.87 -0.79
CA GLU A 88 5.90 -8.46 -1.15
C GLU A 88 4.75 -7.63 -0.58
N ILE A 89 3.49 -8.06 -0.82
CA ILE A 89 2.30 -7.38 -0.31
C ILE A 89 2.35 -7.22 1.21
N ASN A 90 2.62 -8.31 1.94
CA ASN A 90 2.62 -8.26 3.40
C ASN A 90 3.77 -7.39 3.94
N MET A 91 4.93 -7.40 3.28
CA MET A 91 6.04 -6.52 3.67
C MET A 91 5.73 -5.05 3.37
N GLU A 92 5.10 -4.74 2.24
CA GLU A 92 4.66 -3.37 1.91
C GLU A 92 3.64 -2.87 2.92
N ARG A 93 2.65 -3.70 3.29
CA ARG A 93 1.68 -3.41 4.34
C ARG A 93 2.37 -3.11 5.67
N ILE A 94 3.31 -3.96 6.11
CA ILE A 94 4.09 -3.73 7.33
C ILE A 94 4.87 -2.42 7.22
N ILE A 95 5.58 -2.16 6.12
CA ILE A 95 6.34 -0.91 5.94
C ILE A 95 5.42 0.32 6.03
N SER A 96 4.26 0.29 5.38
CA SER A 96 3.27 1.36 5.46
C SER A 96 2.77 1.60 6.89
N LEU A 97 2.50 0.54 7.65
CA LEU A 97 2.12 0.62 9.05
C LEU A 97 3.25 1.16 9.93
N VAL A 98 4.41 0.51 9.90
CA VAL A 98 5.49 0.73 10.89
C VAL A 98 6.33 1.94 10.57
N LYS A 99 6.65 2.20 9.30
CA LYS A 99 7.53 3.32 8.91
C LYS A 99 6.73 4.60 8.66
N LYS A 100 5.54 4.49 8.06
CA LYS A 100 4.74 5.65 7.66
C LYS A 100 3.60 5.95 8.64
N GLY A 101 3.29 5.04 9.57
CA GLY A 101 2.18 5.22 10.51
C GLY A 101 0.82 5.30 9.82
N LYS A 102 0.65 4.60 8.69
CA LYS A 102 -0.55 4.68 7.84
C LYS A 102 -1.62 3.68 8.24
N LEU A 103 -2.82 3.89 7.71
CA LEU A 103 -3.94 2.95 7.79
C LEU A 103 -4.02 2.14 6.50
N LEU A 104 -4.29 0.84 6.61
CA LEU A 104 -4.45 0.00 5.44
C LEU A 104 -5.83 0.21 4.80
N MET A 105 -5.85 0.07 3.48
CA MET A 105 -7.07 -0.05 2.69
C MET A 105 -7.74 -1.39 3.02
N LYS A 106 -9.02 -1.36 3.41
CA LYS A 106 -9.81 -2.54 3.79
C LYS A 106 -11.10 -2.60 2.97
N PRO A 107 -11.74 -3.78 2.83
CA PRO A 107 -12.94 -3.96 2.01
C PRO A 107 -14.09 -2.95 2.29
N PRO A 108 -14.36 -2.53 3.54
CA PRO A 108 -15.39 -1.51 3.80
C PRO A 108 -15.13 -0.15 3.13
N TYR A 109 -13.89 0.14 2.75
CA TYR A 109 -13.51 1.40 2.13
C TYR A 109 -13.54 1.37 0.60
N THR A 110 -13.74 0.20 -0.01
CA THR A 110 -13.74 0.03 -1.48
C THR A 110 -14.67 1.02 -2.21
N PRO A 111 -15.91 1.28 -1.75
CA PRO A 111 -16.78 2.26 -2.42
C PRO A 111 -16.18 3.67 -2.52
N TYR A 112 -15.39 4.08 -1.52
CA TYR A 112 -14.77 5.41 -1.49
C TYR A 112 -13.53 5.47 -2.39
N ALA A 113 -12.79 4.36 -2.52
CA ALA A 113 -11.72 4.26 -3.51
C ALA A 113 -12.27 4.34 -4.94
N LEU A 114 -13.42 3.69 -5.22
CA LEU A 114 -14.09 3.81 -6.51
C LEU A 114 -14.49 5.26 -6.81
N ARG A 115 -15.03 5.99 -5.82
CA ARG A 115 -15.33 7.43 -5.98
C ARG A 115 -14.08 8.27 -6.24
N SER A 116 -12.96 7.99 -5.57
CA SER A 116 -11.69 8.69 -5.82
C SER A 116 -11.17 8.44 -7.24
N ILE A 117 -11.32 7.21 -7.77
CA ILE A 117 -10.98 6.90 -9.16
C ILE A 117 -11.89 7.68 -10.12
N ASP A 118 -13.21 7.65 -9.89
CA ASP A 118 -14.19 8.38 -10.71
C ASP A 118 -13.93 9.88 -10.71
N ALA A 119 -13.55 10.45 -9.56
CA ALA A 119 -13.20 11.86 -9.43
C ALA A 119 -11.96 12.23 -10.24
N LEU A 120 -10.92 11.38 -10.23
CA LEU A 120 -9.72 11.60 -11.02
C LEU A 120 -10.01 11.51 -12.54
N ILE A 121 -10.84 10.56 -12.96
CA ILE A 121 -11.29 10.47 -14.36
C ILE A 121 -12.02 11.75 -14.78
N LYS A 122 -13.04 12.17 -14.02
CA LYS A 122 -13.80 13.39 -14.30
C LYS A 122 -12.90 14.63 -14.34
N LEU A 123 -11.91 14.69 -13.44
CA LEU A 123 -10.96 15.79 -13.38
C LEU A 123 -10.18 15.89 -14.69
N LEU A 124 -9.63 14.78 -15.19
CA LEU A 124 -8.91 14.73 -16.46
C LEU A 124 -9.81 15.08 -17.65
N GLU A 125 -11.05 14.61 -17.66
CA GLU A 125 -12.02 14.89 -18.73
C GLU A 125 -12.48 16.36 -18.75
N ALA A 126 -12.44 17.06 -17.61
CA ALA A 126 -12.86 18.46 -17.49
C ALA A 126 -11.75 19.48 -17.81
N VAL A 127 -10.52 19.02 -18.09
CA VAL A 127 -9.39 19.90 -18.40
C VAL A 127 -9.65 20.67 -19.69
N SER A 128 -9.48 21.99 -19.65
CA SER A 128 -9.74 22.86 -20.80
C SER A 128 -8.66 22.81 -21.88
N ARG A 129 -7.43 22.46 -21.51
CA ARG A 129 -6.31 22.23 -22.44
C ARG A 129 -6.35 20.80 -22.99
N PRO A 130 -5.72 20.54 -24.16
CA PRO A 130 -5.45 19.19 -24.59
C PRO A 130 -4.67 18.41 -23.51
N LEU A 131 -5.10 17.18 -23.25
CA LEU A 131 -4.38 16.23 -22.41
C LEU A 131 -3.12 15.73 -23.11
N SER A 132 -2.05 15.49 -22.35
CA SER A 132 -0.85 14.80 -22.82
C SER A 132 -1.15 13.34 -23.17
N GLN A 133 -0.27 12.68 -23.92
CA GLN A 133 -0.47 11.25 -24.25
C GLN A 133 -0.61 10.36 -23.00
N TYR A 134 0.08 10.71 -21.91
CA TYR A 134 0.05 9.94 -20.66
C TYR A 134 -1.21 10.22 -19.85
N GLU A 135 -1.68 11.46 -19.83
CA GLU A 135 -2.97 11.83 -19.24
C GLU A 135 -4.13 11.15 -19.99
N GLN A 136 -4.07 11.12 -21.32
CA GLN A 136 -5.04 10.40 -22.15
C GLN A 136 -4.99 8.88 -21.88
N GLY A 137 -3.79 8.31 -21.76
CA GLY A 137 -3.59 6.90 -21.44
C GLY A 137 -3.98 6.51 -20.02
N LEU A 138 -3.94 7.46 -19.07
CA LEU A 138 -4.33 7.22 -17.68
C LEU A 138 -5.83 6.94 -17.53
N ILE A 139 -6.68 7.58 -18.34
CA ILE A 139 -8.14 7.40 -18.25
C ILE A 139 -8.58 5.93 -18.42
N PRO A 140 -8.20 5.20 -19.50
CA PRO A 140 -8.55 3.80 -19.63
C PRO A 140 -7.90 2.90 -18.56
N ASP A 141 -6.69 3.24 -18.07
CA ASP A 141 -6.07 2.52 -16.95
C ASP A 141 -6.90 2.66 -15.67
N LEU A 142 -7.38 3.86 -15.36
CA LEU A 142 -8.27 4.14 -14.23
C LEU A 142 -9.61 3.42 -14.37
N GLN A 143 -10.22 3.43 -15.57
CA GLN A 143 -11.47 2.72 -15.83
C GLN A 143 -11.32 1.21 -15.62
N GLN A 144 -10.20 0.62 -16.07
CA GLN A 144 -9.91 -0.78 -15.85
C GLN A 144 -9.70 -1.09 -14.35
N LEU A 145 -8.90 -0.29 -13.64
CA LEU A 145 -8.65 -0.47 -12.21
C LEU A 145 -9.95 -0.39 -11.41
N ARG A 146 -10.79 0.59 -11.72
CA ARG A 146 -12.13 0.75 -11.12
C ARG A 146 -12.96 -0.51 -11.30
N GLN A 147 -13.08 -1.00 -12.53
CA GLN A 147 -13.86 -2.21 -12.83
C GLN A 147 -13.33 -3.43 -12.08
N LEU A 148 -12.01 -3.65 -12.12
CA LEU A 148 -11.39 -4.80 -11.45
C LEU A 148 -11.58 -4.74 -9.94
N LEU A 149 -11.51 -3.54 -9.34
CA LEU A 149 -11.72 -3.35 -7.91
C LEU A 149 -13.18 -3.58 -7.51
N ASP A 150 -14.14 -3.06 -8.29
CA ASP A 150 -15.57 -3.22 -8.06
C ASP A 150 -16.00 -4.70 -8.17
N GLU A 151 -15.42 -5.43 -9.13
CA GLU A 151 -15.64 -6.86 -9.31
C GLU A 151 -14.87 -7.75 -8.30
N GLY A 152 -14.05 -7.16 -7.42
CA GLY A 152 -13.22 -7.89 -6.45
C GLY A 152 -12.13 -8.76 -7.11
N LYS A 153 -11.74 -8.46 -8.35
CA LYS A 153 -10.69 -9.18 -9.10
C LYS A 153 -9.27 -8.73 -8.73
N ILE A 154 -9.15 -7.59 -8.06
CA ILE A 154 -7.91 -7.09 -7.48
C ILE A 154 -8.13 -6.73 -6.01
N GLU A 155 -7.08 -6.87 -5.20
CA GLU A 155 -7.06 -6.44 -3.81
C GLU A 155 -5.82 -5.56 -3.60
N PRO A 156 -5.95 -4.31 -3.13
CA PRO A 156 -4.81 -3.49 -2.76
C PRO A 156 -3.99 -4.05 -1.57
N PRO A 157 -2.68 -3.79 -1.49
CA PRO A 157 -1.86 -3.12 -2.48
C PRO A 157 -1.61 -3.99 -3.72
N LEU A 158 -1.61 -3.37 -4.89
CA LEU A 158 -1.11 -4.01 -6.11
C LEU A 158 0.43 -4.00 -6.19
N GLY A 159 1.12 -3.18 -5.39
CA GLY A 159 2.56 -3.05 -5.37
C GLY A 159 3.11 -2.23 -6.54
N ALA A 160 4.36 -2.51 -6.93
CA ALA A 160 5.08 -1.79 -7.97
C ALA A 160 4.32 -1.81 -9.32
N TYR A 161 3.70 -0.68 -9.67
CA TYR A 161 2.87 -0.53 -10.86
C TYR A 161 3.64 -0.20 -12.13
N GLY A 162 4.94 0.06 -12.03
CA GLY A 162 5.71 0.66 -13.11
C GLY A 162 5.70 -0.09 -14.46
N PRO A 163 5.80 -1.44 -14.48
CA PRO A 163 5.73 -2.18 -15.74
C PRO A 163 4.31 -2.31 -16.32
N LYS A 164 3.29 -2.29 -15.47
CA LYS A 164 1.90 -2.63 -15.84
C LYS A 164 1.03 -1.40 -16.12
N TYR A 165 1.32 -0.29 -15.44
CA TYR A 165 0.61 0.98 -15.53
C TYR A 165 1.60 2.12 -15.79
N PRO A 166 2.25 2.16 -16.97
CA PRO A 166 3.27 3.17 -17.27
C PRO A 166 2.73 4.60 -17.25
N ASN A 167 1.44 4.80 -17.59
CA ASN A 167 0.82 6.12 -17.56
C ASN A 167 0.78 6.69 -16.14
N PHE A 168 0.65 5.86 -15.10
CA PHE A 168 0.73 6.33 -13.71
C PHE A 168 2.13 6.84 -13.34
N ILE A 169 3.21 6.34 -13.96
CA ILE A 169 4.55 6.90 -13.68
C ILE A 169 4.69 8.27 -14.36
N GLU A 170 4.36 8.32 -15.65
CA GLU A 170 4.70 9.46 -16.50
C GLU A 170 3.78 10.67 -16.30
N VAL A 171 2.58 10.47 -15.74
CA VAL A 171 1.58 11.53 -15.55
C VAL A 171 1.84 12.43 -14.34
N GLU A 172 2.74 12.04 -13.42
CA GLU A 172 2.95 12.72 -12.14
C GLU A 172 3.29 14.20 -12.32
N ASP A 173 4.15 14.53 -13.28
CA ASP A 173 4.54 15.91 -13.55
C ASP A 173 3.50 16.66 -14.38
N SER A 174 2.85 15.99 -15.34
CA SER A 174 1.89 16.65 -16.22
C SER A 174 0.58 17.00 -15.53
N ILE A 175 0.17 16.27 -14.48
CA ILE A 175 -1.09 16.51 -13.79
C ILE A 175 -1.05 17.70 -12.81
N ARG A 176 0.13 18.28 -12.56
CA ARG A 176 0.35 19.28 -11.51
C ARG A 176 -0.26 20.64 -11.79
N ASP A 177 -0.52 20.98 -13.05
CA ASP A 177 -1.19 22.22 -13.43
C ASP A 177 -2.72 22.15 -13.28
N ILE A 178 -3.28 20.94 -13.17
CA ILE A 178 -4.70 20.71 -12.98
C ILE A 178 -5.04 20.93 -11.50
N PRO A 179 -6.00 21.82 -11.15
CA PRO A 179 -6.43 22.01 -9.77
C PRO A 179 -6.83 20.69 -9.11
N ASN A 180 -6.28 20.38 -7.94
CA ASN A 180 -6.46 19.11 -7.20
C ASN A 180 -5.96 17.84 -7.92
N GLY A 181 -5.37 17.95 -9.12
CA GLY A 181 -4.90 16.79 -9.89
C GLY A 181 -3.87 15.97 -9.15
N LYS A 182 -2.88 16.65 -8.57
CA LYS A 182 -1.86 16.02 -7.72
C LYS A 182 -2.49 15.23 -6.55
N ASP A 183 -3.44 15.84 -5.85
CA ASP A 183 -4.02 15.25 -4.64
C ASP A 183 -4.87 14.02 -4.95
N TYR A 184 -5.71 14.08 -5.98
CA TYR A 184 -6.49 12.93 -6.44
C TYR A 184 -5.61 11.82 -7.00
N PHE A 185 -4.57 12.18 -7.77
CA PHE A 185 -3.61 11.22 -8.29
C PHE A 185 -2.92 10.43 -7.16
N TYR A 186 -2.36 11.11 -6.16
CA TYR A 186 -1.72 10.41 -5.04
C TYR A 186 -2.72 9.67 -4.17
N THR A 187 -3.93 10.18 -3.99
CA THR A 187 -4.98 9.46 -3.25
C THR A 187 -5.30 8.12 -3.93
N VAL A 188 -5.52 8.11 -5.25
CA VAL A 188 -5.75 6.88 -6.01
C VAL A 188 -4.52 5.97 -5.98
N SER A 189 -3.33 6.53 -6.18
CA SER A 189 -2.08 5.76 -6.15
C SER A 189 -1.87 5.08 -4.81
N ASP A 190 -2.10 5.80 -3.70
CA ASP A 190 -1.97 5.28 -2.35
C ASP A 190 -3.01 4.19 -2.07
N LEU A 191 -4.27 4.40 -2.45
CA LEU A 191 -5.35 3.44 -2.23
C LEU A 191 -5.12 2.12 -2.98
N ILE A 192 -4.67 2.19 -4.23
CA ILE A 192 -4.59 1.02 -5.13
C ILE A 192 -3.24 0.33 -5.06
N PHE A 193 -2.16 1.10 -5.18
CA PHE A 193 -0.82 0.52 -5.32
C PHE A 193 -0.13 0.36 -3.97
N ASN A 194 -0.28 1.34 -3.06
CA ASN A 194 0.31 1.25 -1.73
C ASN A 194 -0.62 0.57 -0.71
N GLY A 195 -1.90 0.38 -1.07
CA GLY A 195 -2.89 -0.27 -0.20
C GLY A 195 -3.10 0.49 1.10
N VAL A 196 -2.94 1.82 1.08
CA VAL A 196 -3.13 2.69 2.25
C VAL A 196 -4.26 3.67 1.98
N ARG A 197 -5.06 3.93 3.01
CA ARG A 197 -6.12 4.93 2.95
C ARG A 197 -5.67 6.24 3.59
N PRO A 198 -6.31 7.38 3.25
CA PRO A 198 -6.07 8.65 3.93
C PRO A 198 -6.18 8.53 5.44
N ASP A 199 -5.34 9.27 6.17
CA ASP A 199 -5.29 9.23 7.64
C ASP A 199 -6.60 9.75 8.27
N SER A 200 -7.38 10.52 7.52
CA SER A 200 -8.70 11.01 7.90
C SER A 200 -9.80 9.94 7.82
N TRP A 201 -9.59 8.83 7.10
CA TRP A 201 -10.56 7.75 6.92
C TRP A 201 -10.50 6.77 8.10
N LEU A 202 -10.70 7.27 9.32
CA LEU A 202 -10.73 6.46 10.54
C LEU A 202 -11.91 5.49 10.53
N THR A 203 -13.05 5.94 9.98
CA THR A 203 -14.27 5.15 9.80
C THR A 203 -14.76 5.25 8.35
N PRO A 204 -15.60 4.30 7.87
CA PRO A 204 -16.31 4.45 6.60
C PRO A 204 -17.12 5.75 6.50
N GLU A 205 -17.69 6.24 7.60
CA GLU A 205 -18.43 7.50 7.64
C GLU A 205 -17.53 8.72 7.39
N ASP A 206 -16.28 8.69 7.88
CA ASP A 206 -15.29 9.73 7.57
C ASP A 206 -14.93 9.73 6.09
N ALA A 207 -14.70 8.55 5.53
CA ALA A 207 -14.43 8.38 4.10
C ALA A 207 -15.63 8.80 3.23
N ASP A 208 -16.85 8.48 3.65
CA ASP A 208 -18.07 8.90 2.95
C ASP A 208 -18.19 10.42 2.95
N ARG A 209 -17.99 11.08 4.11
CA ARG A 209 -18.06 12.54 4.25
C ARG A 209 -17.10 13.25 3.30
N GLU A 210 -15.88 12.73 3.14
CA GLU A 210 -14.87 13.31 2.26
C GLU A 210 -15.11 13.02 0.78
N THR A 211 -15.67 11.85 0.45
CA THR A 211 -15.83 11.43 -0.95
C THR A 211 -17.19 11.71 -1.56
N ARG A 212 -18.20 12.11 -0.76
CA ARG A 212 -19.60 12.25 -1.20
C ARG A 212 -19.78 13.26 -2.34
N ASN A 213 -18.96 14.30 -2.40
CA ASN A 213 -19.09 15.41 -3.34
C ASN A 213 -17.96 15.46 -4.39
N LEU A 214 -17.22 14.36 -4.57
CA LEU A 214 -16.15 14.27 -5.58
C LEU A 214 -16.68 14.09 -7.01
#